data_AF-A0A850GRR1-F1
#
_entry.id   AF-A0A850GRR1-F1
#
_cell.length_a   1.000
_cell.length_b   1.000
_cell.length_c   1.000
_cell.angle_alpha   90.00
_cell.angle_beta   90.00
_cell.angle_gamma   90.00
#
_symmetry.space_group_name_H-M   'P 1'
#
loop_
_entity.id
_entity.type
_entity.pdbx_description
1 polymer ?
#
loop_
_entity_poly.entity_id
_entity_poly.type
_entity_poly.pdbx_seq_one_letter_code
_entity_poly.pdbx_strand_id
1 'polypeptide(L)'
;MTIPSETEWVLVACGLIAHADGNLDGAEAERLLSLIDDRIPAEDYADALALIADQRALEARYAALPDPPADQHRALLEEVWTMAMVDGSRDTPELLILARLAERLGVEPVQLEFWREAWTRAEREFAERVAELAGYCLGAGEPLFEDDHSPFLDLVERLPASLEERERLATMAHATPSDGGVIGRALAATPRARRLEAFRLVAPLIRNSVDAEAAKERFSFVASAAGFFDIAVIER
;
A
#
# COMPACT_ATOMS: atom_id res chain seq x y z
N MET A 1 -3.66 13.53 23.11
CA MET A 1 -3.33 13.52 21.68
C MET A 1 -2.63 14.78 21.21
N THR A 2 -1.31 14.71 21.05
CA THR A 2 -0.47 15.76 20.45
C THR A 2 0.13 15.21 19.16
N ILE A 3 -0.75 14.95 18.19
CA ILE A 3 -0.39 14.46 16.86
C ILE A 3 -0.14 15.64 15.92
N PRO A 4 0.86 15.58 15.03
CA PRO A 4 1.02 16.57 13.95
C PRO A 4 -0.25 16.71 13.12
N SER A 5 -0.61 17.94 12.73
CA SER A 5 -1.87 18.21 12.01
C SER A 5 -2.02 17.40 10.73
N GLU A 6 -0.94 17.15 10.00
CA GLU A 6 -0.93 16.33 8.79
C GLU A 6 -1.28 14.87 9.10
N THR A 7 -0.63 14.28 10.11
CA THR A 7 -0.88 12.92 10.57
C THR A 7 -2.31 12.75 11.08
N GLU A 8 -2.83 13.74 11.80
CA GLU A 8 -4.21 13.71 12.28
C GLU A 8 -5.22 13.75 11.13
N TRP A 9 -4.96 14.57 10.11
CA TRP A 9 -5.77 14.60 8.90
C TRP A 9 -5.81 13.25 8.18
N VAL A 10 -4.66 12.60 8.00
CA VAL A 10 -4.59 11.27 7.40
C VAL A 10 -5.37 10.26 8.24
N LEU A 11 -5.15 10.23 9.55
CA LEU A 11 -5.81 9.27 10.44
C LEU A 11 -7.34 9.41 10.37
N VAL A 12 -7.85 10.65 10.44
CA VAL A 12 -9.28 10.91 10.40
C VAL A 12 -9.86 10.59 9.02
N ALA A 13 -9.20 11.02 7.94
CA ALA A 13 -9.70 10.82 6.59
C ALA A 13 -9.69 9.34 6.17
N CYS A 14 -8.60 8.62 6.46
CA CYS A 14 -8.52 7.18 6.22
C CYS A 14 -9.50 6.41 7.11
N GLY A 15 -9.70 6.82 8.36
CA GLY A 15 -10.71 6.24 9.24
C GLY A 15 -12.13 6.42 8.68
N LEU A 16 -12.48 7.60 8.17
CA LEU A 16 -13.78 7.83 7.55
C LEU A 16 -14.02 6.95 6.31
N ILE A 17 -12.98 6.72 5.50
CA ILE A 17 -13.06 5.80 4.35
C ILE A 17 -13.30 4.37 4.81
N ALA A 18 -12.52 3.89 5.79
CA ALA A 18 -12.63 2.53 6.31
C ALA A 18 -13.95 2.26 7.08
N HIS A 19 -14.78 3.28 7.29
CA HIS A 19 -16.13 3.15 7.87
C HIS A 19 -17.22 3.49 6.85
N ALA A 20 -16.90 3.63 5.57
CA ALA A 20 -17.81 4.19 4.58
C ALA A 20 -19.05 3.30 4.35
N ASP A 21 -18.88 1.98 4.39
CA ASP A 21 -19.97 1.00 4.28
C ASP A 21 -20.63 0.65 5.63
N GLY A 22 -20.08 1.18 6.74
CA GLY A 22 -20.54 0.97 8.10
C GLY A 22 -19.94 -0.26 8.81
N ASN A 23 -19.01 -0.98 8.18
CA ASN A 23 -18.23 -2.05 8.79
C ASN A 23 -16.74 -1.73 8.63
N LEU A 24 -15.94 -2.12 9.62
CA LEU A 24 -14.49 -2.10 9.50
C LEU A 24 -14.02 -3.55 9.40
N ASP A 25 -13.51 -3.95 8.24
CA ASP A 25 -13.02 -5.29 8.03
C ASP A 25 -11.58 -5.50 8.55
N GLY A 26 -11.10 -6.75 8.48
CA GLY A 26 -9.76 -7.09 8.98
C GLY A 26 -8.62 -6.42 8.19
N ALA A 27 -8.74 -6.31 6.86
CA ALA A 27 -7.72 -5.74 6.00
C ALA A 27 -7.63 -4.22 6.17
N GLU A 28 -8.78 -3.55 6.28
CA GLU A 28 -8.88 -2.11 6.57
C GLU A 28 -8.35 -1.79 7.95
N ALA A 29 -8.69 -2.60 8.95
CA ALA A 29 -8.16 -2.46 10.31
C ALA A 29 -6.64 -2.62 10.33
N GLU A 30 -6.08 -3.65 9.70
CA GLU A 30 -4.63 -3.84 9.58
C GLU A 30 -3.95 -2.65 8.90
N ARG A 31 -4.55 -2.10 7.84
CA ARG A 31 -4.02 -0.92 7.16
C ARG A 31 -4.03 0.32 8.06
N LEU A 32 -5.12 0.55 8.79
CA LEU A 32 -5.21 1.65 9.76
C LEU A 32 -4.18 1.49 10.89
N LEU A 33 -4.00 0.29 11.41
CA LEU A 33 -3.00 -0.01 12.44
C LEU A 33 -1.59 0.30 11.95
N SER A 34 -1.25 -0.10 10.72
CA SER A 34 0.04 0.24 10.11
C SER A 34 0.24 1.76 9.99
N LEU A 35 -0.79 2.52 9.66
CA LEU A 35 -0.71 4.00 9.64
C LEU A 35 -0.46 4.58 11.03
N ILE A 36 -1.04 3.98 12.08
CA ILE A 36 -0.85 4.41 13.46
C ILE A 36 0.57 4.08 13.94
N ASP A 37 1.01 2.83 13.77
CA ASP A 37 2.31 2.34 14.23
C ASP A 37 3.48 3.20 13.68
N ASP A 38 3.37 3.64 12.42
CA ASP A 38 4.43 4.39 11.74
C ASP A 38 4.47 5.88 12.12
N ARG A 39 3.36 6.45 12.62
CA ARG A 39 3.17 7.91 12.68
C ARG A 39 2.79 8.45 14.06
N ILE A 40 2.28 7.59 14.94
CA ILE A 40 1.72 7.99 16.23
C ILE A 40 2.68 7.61 17.37
N PRO A 41 3.06 8.56 18.23
CA PRO A 41 3.82 8.25 19.45
C PRO A 41 3.09 7.24 20.33
N ALA A 42 3.83 6.37 21.02
CA ALA A 42 3.28 5.31 21.84
C ALA A 42 2.30 5.82 22.92
N GLU A 43 2.52 7.02 23.44
CA GLU A 43 1.66 7.68 24.41
C GLU A 43 0.27 8.08 23.88
N ASP A 44 0.14 8.31 22.57
CA ASP A 44 -1.11 8.71 21.92
C ASP A 44 -1.79 7.53 21.19
N TYR A 45 -1.15 6.35 21.20
CA TYR A 45 -1.60 5.16 20.47
C TYR A 45 -3.01 4.70 20.84
N ALA A 46 -3.29 4.59 22.14
CA ALA A 46 -4.60 4.12 22.63
C ALA A 46 -5.73 5.11 22.29
N ASP A 47 -5.45 6.42 22.32
CA ASP A 47 -6.41 7.46 21.95
C ASP A 47 -6.69 7.41 20.43
N ALA A 48 -5.64 7.22 19.61
CA ALA A 48 -5.76 7.08 18.17
C ALA A 48 -6.59 5.83 17.79
N LEU A 49 -6.34 4.70 18.45
CA LEU A 49 -7.13 3.48 18.29
C LEU A 49 -8.61 3.69 18.65
N ALA A 50 -8.87 4.34 19.78
CA ALA A 50 -10.23 4.61 20.22
C ALA A 50 -10.97 5.53 19.23
N LEU A 51 -10.26 6.50 18.64
CA LEU A 51 -10.82 7.37 17.61
C LEU A 51 -11.17 6.60 16.33
N ILE A 52 -10.25 5.81 15.78
CA ILE A 52 -10.51 5.08 14.52
C ILE A 52 -11.60 4.01 14.66
N ALA A 53 -11.86 3.51 15.86
CA ALA A 53 -12.90 2.53 16.11
C ALA A 53 -14.32 3.14 16.21
N ASP A 54 -14.44 4.47 16.29
CA ASP A 54 -15.73 5.17 16.44
C ASP A 54 -15.96 6.16 15.29
N GLN A 55 -16.80 5.75 14.33
CA GLN A 55 -17.20 6.57 13.19
C GLN A 55 -17.78 7.93 13.60
N ARG A 56 -18.53 8.01 14.70
CA ARG A 56 -19.13 9.28 15.15
C ARG A 56 -18.06 10.21 15.71
N ALA A 57 -17.07 9.65 16.42
CA ALA A 57 -15.92 10.41 16.88
C ALA A 57 -15.08 10.91 15.71
N LEU A 58 -14.86 10.09 14.67
CA LEU A 58 -14.18 10.48 13.43
C LEU A 58 -14.90 11.64 12.73
N GLU A 59 -16.22 11.57 12.56
CA GLU A 59 -17.02 12.63 11.95
C GLU A 59 -16.96 13.94 12.76
N ALA A 60 -17.06 13.85 14.09
CA ALA A 60 -16.93 15.01 14.96
C ALA A 60 -15.52 15.61 14.88
N ARG A 61 -14.48 14.77 14.83
CA ARG A 61 -13.10 15.23 14.70
C ARG A 61 -12.86 15.88 13.35
N TYR A 62 -13.31 15.25 12.27
CA TYR A 62 -13.26 15.79 10.92
C TYR A 62 -13.87 17.19 10.89
N ALA A 63 -15.11 17.37 11.36
CA ALA A 63 -15.77 18.68 11.38
C ALA A 63 -14.99 19.75 12.17
N ALA A 64 -14.20 19.36 13.17
CA ALA A 64 -13.43 20.26 14.01
C ALA A 64 -12.00 20.54 13.49
N LEU A 65 -11.49 19.76 12.54
CA LEU A 65 -10.13 19.94 12.02
C LEU A 65 -10.02 21.25 11.23
N PRO A 66 -8.95 22.05 11.41
CA PRO A 66 -8.65 23.13 10.49
C PRO A 66 -8.23 22.57 9.14
N ASP A 67 -8.58 23.23 8.03
CA ASP A 67 -8.18 22.75 6.71
C ASP A 67 -6.65 22.75 6.55
N PRO A 68 -6.06 21.70 5.95
CA PRO A 68 -4.63 21.62 5.75
C PRO A 68 -4.18 22.61 4.66
N PRO A 69 -2.90 22.98 4.63
CA PRO A 69 -2.32 23.78 3.55
C PRO A 69 -2.61 23.19 2.15
N ALA A 70 -2.85 24.06 1.17
CA ALA A 70 -3.28 23.65 -0.19
C ALA A 70 -2.27 22.76 -0.93
N ASP A 71 -0.97 22.89 -0.61
CA ASP A 71 0.09 22.05 -1.15
C ASP A 71 0.07 20.61 -0.59
N GLN A 72 -0.66 20.35 0.49
CA GLN A 72 -0.82 19.01 1.08
C GLN A 72 -2.06 18.26 0.56
N HIS A 73 -3.03 18.95 -0.03
CA HIS A 73 -4.33 18.38 -0.40
C HIS A 73 -4.21 17.15 -1.28
N ARG A 74 -3.36 17.22 -2.31
CA ARG A 74 -3.16 16.11 -3.25
C ARG A 74 -2.58 14.88 -2.56
N ALA A 75 -1.54 15.06 -1.74
CA ALA A 75 -0.87 13.96 -1.06
C ALA A 75 -1.81 13.29 -0.04
N LEU A 76 -2.58 14.09 0.72
CA LEU A 76 -3.60 13.60 1.64
C LEU A 76 -4.65 12.77 0.91
N LEU A 77 -5.22 13.30 -0.19
CA LEU A 77 -6.24 12.59 -0.95
C LEU A 77 -5.71 11.32 -1.63
N GLU A 78 -4.42 11.28 -1.98
CA GLU A 78 -3.75 10.08 -2.48
C GLU A 78 -3.67 8.98 -1.41
N GLU A 79 -3.30 9.31 -0.17
CA GLU A 79 -3.28 8.34 0.93
C GLU A 79 -4.68 7.80 1.25
N VAL A 80 -5.68 8.67 1.25
CA VAL A 80 -7.09 8.33 1.44
C VAL A 80 -7.58 7.43 0.30
N TRP A 81 -7.17 7.72 -0.94
CA TRP A 81 -7.45 6.86 -2.09
C TRP A 81 -6.83 5.47 -1.93
N THR A 82 -5.58 5.37 -1.45
CA THR A 82 -4.95 4.07 -1.20
C THR A 82 -5.70 3.26 -0.13
N MET A 83 -6.25 3.93 0.90
CA MET A 83 -7.11 3.26 1.88
C MET A 83 -8.39 2.71 1.22
N ALA A 84 -9.03 3.50 0.37
CA ALA A 84 -10.24 3.08 -0.35
C ALA A 84 -10.03 1.90 -1.32
N MET A 85 -8.79 1.48 -1.55
CA MET A 85 -8.42 0.38 -2.46
C MET A 85 -8.01 -0.90 -1.71
N VAL A 86 -8.07 -0.92 -0.37
CA VAL A 86 -7.56 -2.03 0.44
C VAL A 86 -8.28 -3.35 0.17
N ASP A 87 -9.60 -3.33 0.01
CA ASP A 87 -10.41 -4.49 -0.31
C ASP A 87 -10.35 -4.87 -1.82
N GLY A 88 -9.72 -4.05 -2.65
CA GLY A 88 -9.66 -4.21 -4.10
C GLY A 88 -10.97 -3.89 -4.82
N SER A 89 -11.96 -3.38 -4.10
CA SER A 89 -13.21 -2.86 -4.65
C SER A 89 -13.06 -1.38 -4.99
N ARG A 90 -14.02 -0.87 -5.77
CA ARG A 90 -14.16 0.56 -6.03
C ARG A 90 -15.55 0.98 -5.63
N ASP A 91 -15.92 0.57 -4.42
CA ASP A 91 -17.29 0.64 -3.97
C ASP A 91 -17.77 2.09 -3.87
N THR A 92 -19.06 2.25 -4.07
CA THR A 92 -19.69 3.58 -4.13
C THR A 92 -19.55 4.38 -2.82
N PRO A 93 -19.62 3.78 -1.61
CA PRO A 93 -19.51 4.50 -0.34
C PRO A 93 -18.17 5.22 -0.12
N GLU A 94 -17.03 4.55 -0.35
CA GLU A 94 -15.68 5.11 -0.13
C GLU A 94 -15.45 6.29 -1.08
N LEU A 95 -15.92 6.16 -2.33
CA LEU A 95 -15.83 7.22 -3.32
C LEU A 95 -16.65 8.45 -2.95
N LEU A 96 -17.79 8.28 -2.26
CA LEU A 96 -18.58 9.41 -1.76
C LEU A 96 -17.85 10.14 -0.63
N ILE A 97 -17.20 9.40 0.28
CA ILE A 97 -16.38 10.01 1.34
C ILE A 97 -15.17 10.74 0.75
N LEU A 98 -14.47 10.13 -0.21
CA LEU A 98 -13.34 10.78 -0.90
C LEU A 98 -13.78 12.06 -1.64
N ALA A 99 -14.92 12.03 -2.33
CA ALA A 99 -15.47 13.21 -2.99
C ALA A 99 -15.83 14.31 -1.98
N ARG A 100 -16.43 13.96 -0.84
CA ARG A 100 -16.74 14.89 0.26
C ARG A 100 -15.48 15.52 0.87
N LEU A 101 -14.40 14.74 1.03
CA LEU A 101 -13.11 15.24 1.50
C LEU A 101 -12.52 16.22 0.48
N ALA A 102 -12.51 15.84 -0.80
CA ALA A 102 -12.01 16.70 -1.88
C ALA A 102 -12.79 18.02 -2.00
N GLU A 103 -14.12 17.97 -1.92
CA GLU A 103 -14.98 19.16 -1.96
C GLU A 103 -14.61 20.15 -0.84
N ARG A 104 -14.44 19.64 0.39
CA ARG A 104 -14.03 20.48 1.52
C ARG A 104 -12.67 21.15 1.29
N LEU A 105 -11.74 20.43 0.67
CA LEU A 105 -10.42 20.93 0.35
C LEU A 105 -10.41 21.87 -0.87
N GLY A 106 -11.57 22.09 -1.51
CA GLY A 106 -11.69 22.95 -2.70
C GLY A 106 -11.12 22.30 -3.96
N VAL A 107 -11.08 20.97 -4.02
CA VAL A 107 -10.65 20.20 -5.20
C VAL A 107 -11.86 19.89 -6.06
N GLU A 108 -11.81 20.33 -7.32
CA GLU A 108 -12.89 20.12 -8.28
C GLU A 108 -13.08 18.63 -8.62
N PRO A 109 -14.31 18.15 -8.86
CA PRO A 109 -14.57 16.74 -9.18
C PRO A 109 -13.75 16.21 -10.37
N VAL A 110 -13.62 17.02 -11.44
CA VAL A 110 -12.83 16.66 -12.63
C VAL A 110 -11.34 16.52 -12.32
N GLN A 111 -10.82 17.34 -11.41
CA GLN A 111 -9.44 17.25 -10.97
C GLN A 111 -9.21 16.00 -10.11
N LEU A 112 -10.15 15.68 -9.22
CA LEU A 112 -10.11 14.46 -8.43
C LEU A 112 -10.15 13.22 -9.30
N GLU A 113 -11.02 13.19 -10.33
CA GLU A 113 -11.10 12.08 -11.29
C GLU A 113 -9.77 11.88 -12.03
N PHE A 114 -9.17 12.95 -12.55
CA PHE A 114 -7.85 12.89 -13.20
C PHE A 114 -6.76 12.35 -12.27
N TRP A 115 -6.76 12.78 -11.00
CA TRP A 115 -5.81 12.27 -10.01
C TRP A 115 -6.03 10.79 -9.72
N ARG A 116 -7.28 10.36 -9.52
CA ARG A 116 -7.62 8.96 -9.28
C ARG A 116 -7.16 8.04 -10.39
N GLU A 117 -7.35 8.43 -11.66
CA GLU A 117 -6.86 7.64 -12.79
C GLU A 117 -5.34 7.49 -12.75
N ALA A 118 -4.63 8.58 -12.45
CA ALA A 118 -3.17 8.57 -12.34
C ALA A 118 -2.70 7.69 -11.18
N TRP A 119 -3.31 7.80 -10.00
CA TRP A 119 -2.99 7.00 -8.82
C TRP A 119 -3.30 5.52 -9.04
N THR A 120 -4.48 5.20 -9.59
CA THR A 120 -4.87 3.82 -9.94
C THR A 120 -3.83 3.17 -10.84
N ARG A 121 -3.39 3.89 -11.89
CA ARG A 121 -2.37 3.36 -12.80
C ARG A 121 -1.04 3.14 -12.08
N ALA A 122 -0.63 4.07 -11.22
CA ALA A 122 0.61 3.96 -10.46
C ALA A 122 0.58 2.78 -9.48
N GLU A 123 -0.54 2.59 -8.77
CA GLU A 123 -0.73 1.46 -7.84
C GLU A 123 -0.74 0.12 -8.56
N ARG A 124 -1.40 0.03 -9.72
CA ARG A 124 -1.37 -1.18 -10.56
C ARG A 124 0.04 -1.51 -11.04
N GLU A 125 0.77 -0.50 -11.53
CA GLU A 125 2.15 -0.67 -11.97
C GLU A 125 3.03 -1.13 -10.79
N PHE A 126 2.84 -0.55 -9.61
CA PHE A 126 3.54 -0.94 -8.39
C PHE A 126 3.25 -2.38 -7.98
N ALA A 127 1.97 -2.76 -7.89
CA ALA A 127 1.54 -4.12 -7.53
C ALA A 127 2.14 -5.16 -8.47
N GLU A 128 2.14 -4.89 -9.78
CA GLU A 128 2.79 -5.75 -10.77
C GLU A 128 4.30 -5.88 -10.52
N ARG A 129 5.02 -4.78 -10.24
CA ARG A 129 6.45 -4.87 -9.95
C ARG A 129 6.75 -5.66 -8.67
N VAL A 130 5.90 -5.54 -7.65
CA VAL A 130 6.04 -6.30 -6.39
C VAL A 130 5.84 -7.80 -6.64
N ALA A 131 4.79 -8.17 -7.36
CA ALA A 131 4.50 -9.56 -7.70
C ALA A 131 5.59 -10.18 -8.60
N GLU A 132 6.08 -9.44 -9.62
CA GLU A 132 7.21 -9.86 -10.46
C GLU A 132 8.47 -10.10 -9.63
N LEU A 133 8.81 -9.17 -8.74
CA LEU A 133 9.96 -9.29 -7.85
C LEU A 133 9.85 -10.54 -6.97
N ALA A 134 8.72 -10.72 -6.28
CA ALA A 134 8.49 -11.89 -5.43
C ALA A 134 8.55 -13.19 -6.22
N GLY A 135 7.84 -13.26 -7.35
CA GLY A 135 7.80 -14.45 -8.20
C GLY A 135 9.20 -14.85 -8.70
N TYR A 136 9.99 -13.89 -9.18
CA TYR A 136 11.36 -14.15 -9.63
C TYR A 136 12.28 -14.62 -8.50
N CYS A 137 12.22 -13.93 -7.35
CA CYS A 137 13.10 -14.26 -6.23
C CYS A 137 12.77 -15.63 -5.63
N LEU A 138 11.49 -16.03 -5.59
CA LEU A 138 11.09 -17.33 -5.05
C LEU A 138 11.30 -18.46 -6.08
N GLY A 139 10.90 -18.26 -7.35
CA GLY A 139 10.85 -19.34 -8.36
C GLY A 139 12.11 -19.53 -9.21
N ALA A 140 13.04 -18.58 -9.25
CA ALA A 140 14.29 -18.69 -10.01
C ALA A 140 14.15 -18.96 -11.54
N GLY A 141 13.01 -18.59 -12.14
CA GLY A 141 12.71 -18.95 -13.54
C GLY A 141 11.87 -20.21 -13.70
N GLU A 142 11.42 -20.81 -12.59
CA GLU A 142 10.47 -21.92 -12.54
C GLU A 142 9.20 -21.49 -11.78
N PRO A 143 8.09 -22.22 -11.91
CA PRO A 143 6.94 -22.06 -11.03
C PRO A 143 7.35 -22.15 -9.56
N LEU A 144 6.63 -21.44 -8.68
CA LEU A 144 6.94 -21.44 -7.25
C LEU A 144 6.78 -22.85 -6.66
N PHE A 145 7.57 -23.15 -5.63
CA PHE A 145 7.40 -24.35 -4.83
C PHE A 145 6.08 -24.28 -4.05
N GLU A 146 5.39 -25.41 -3.83
CA GLU A 146 4.05 -25.44 -3.22
C GLU A 146 3.99 -24.69 -1.87
N ASP A 147 5.00 -24.86 -1.02
CA ASP A 147 5.10 -24.18 0.29
C ASP A 147 5.27 -22.65 0.18
N ASP A 148 5.77 -22.16 -0.96
CA ASP A 148 5.94 -20.72 -1.24
C ASP A 148 4.69 -20.11 -1.92
N HIS A 149 3.67 -20.90 -2.30
CA HIS A 149 2.46 -20.39 -2.94
C HIS A 149 1.61 -19.57 -1.98
N SER A 150 1.28 -20.12 -0.80
CA SER A 150 0.42 -19.41 0.16
C SER A 150 1.02 -18.07 0.57
N PRO A 151 2.31 -17.96 0.98
CA PRO A 151 2.91 -16.68 1.31
C PRO A 151 2.92 -15.68 0.15
N PHE A 152 3.06 -16.16 -1.09
CA PHE A 152 2.99 -15.32 -2.28
C PHE A 152 1.56 -14.81 -2.53
N LEU A 153 0.55 -15.66 -2.39
CA LEU A 153 -0.85 -15.26 -2.52
C LEU A 153 -1.24 -14.25 -1.43
N ASP A 154 -0.83 -14.49 -0.18
CA ASP A 154 -1.03 -13.55 0.93
C ASP A 154 -0.37 -12.18 0.68
N LEU A 155 0.77 -12.16 -0.03
CA LEU A 155 1.37 -10.90 -0.49
C LEU A 155 0.49 -10.23 -1.54
N VAL A 156 0.06 -10.96 -2.57
CA VAL A 156 -0.77 -10.42 -3.67
C VAL A 156 -2.10 -9.87 -3.16
N GLU A 157 -2.75 -10.55 -2.21
CA GLU A 157 -4.01 -10.10 -1.61
C GLU A 157 -3.88 -8.74 -0.91
N ARG A 158 -2.70 -8.42 -0.36
CA ARG A 158 -2.43 -7.15 0.32
C ARG A 158 -1.99 -6.02 -0.62
N LEU A 159 -1.81 -6.30 -1.91
CA LEU A 159 -1.39 -5.27 -2.87
C LEU A 159 -2.55 -4.32 -3.18
N PRO A 160 -2.28 -3.02 -3.38
CA PRO A 160 -3.29 -2.00 -3.72
C PRO A 160 -3.72 -2.13 -5.19
N ALA A 161 -4.43 -3.20 -5.51
CA ALA A 161 -4.89 -3.54 -6.85
C ALA A 161 -6.34 -4.04 -6.80
N SER A 162 -7.06 -3.98 -7.93
CA SER A 162 -8.42 -4.52 -7.97
C SER A 162 -8.43 -6.04 -7.77
N LEU A 163 -9.58 -6.62 -7.40
CA LEU A 163 -9.74 -8.08 -7.30
C LEU A 163 -9.32 -8.80 -8.60
N GLU A 164 -9.76 -8.32 -9.76
CA GLU A 164 -9.37 -8.88 -11.08
C GLU A 164 -7.85 -8.80 -11.29
N GLU A 165 -7.21 -7.70 -10.89
CA GLU A 165 -5.77 -7.54 -11.00
C GLU A 165 -5.04 -8.48 -10.04
N ARG A 166 -5.52 -8.66 -8.80
CA ARG A 166 -4.97 -9.61 -7.83
C ARG A 166 -5.06 -11.05 -8.35
N GLU A 167 -6.21 -11.46 -8.90
CA GLU A 167 -6.37 -12.76 -9.54
C GLU A 167 -5.36 -12.97 -10.68
N ARG A 168 -5.16 -11.94 -11.53
CA ARG A 168 -4.15 -11.98 -12.59
C ARG A 168 -2.73 -12.12 -12.00
N LEU A 169 -2.39 -11.35 -10.98
CA LEU A 169 -1.07 -11.40 -10.34
C LEU A 169 -0.83 -12.74 -9.63
N ALA A 170 -1.86 -13.34 -9.04
CA ALA A 170 -1.79 -14.65 -8.40
C ALA A 170 -1.34 -15.74 -9.38
N THR A 171 -1.72 -15.64 -10.66
CA THR A 171 -1.27 -16.60 -11.70
C THR A 171 0.26 -16.64 -11.87
N MET A 172 0.97 -15.62 -11.43
CA MET A 172 2.44 -15.56 -11.51
C MET A 172 3.11 -16.60 -10.62
N ALA A 173 2.42 -17.13 -9.60
CA ALA A 173 2.91 -18.27 -8.82
C ALA A 173 3.18 -19.51 -9.70
N HIS A 174 2.48 -19.62 -10.82
CA HIS A 174 2.59 -20.74 -11.76
C HIS A 174 3.31 -20.37 -13.07
N ALA A 175 3.65 -19.10 -13.26
CA ALA A 175 4.34 -18.63 -14.44
C ALA A 175 5.84 -18.72 -14.26
N THR A 176 6.59 -18.88 -15.35
CA THR A 176 8.04 -18.69 -15.35
C THR A 176 8.33 -17.19 -15.22
N PRO A 177 8.95 -16.74 -14.11
CA PRO A 177 9.20 -15.32 -13.89
C PRO A 177 10.15 -14.73 -14.95
N SER A 178 10.01 -13.43 -15.19
CA SER A 178 10.83 -12.64 -16.10
C SER A 178 12.28 -12.52 -15.63
N ASP A 179 13.19 -12.19 -16.56
CA ASP A 179 14.62 -11.94 -16.29
C ASP A 179 14.81 -10.90 -15.17
N GLY A 180 15.58 -11.23 -14.14
CA GLY A 180 15.79 -10.35 -12.98
C GLY A 180 16.42 -9.00 -13.33
N GLY A 181 17.18 -8.90 -14.43
CA GLY A 181 17.70 -7.63 -14.92
C GLY A 181 16.62 -6.76 -15.55
N VAL A 182 15.63 -7.34 -16.22
CA VAL A 182 14.43 -6.63 -16.69
C VAL A 182 13.63 -6.09 -15.52
N ILE A 183 13.35 -6.93 -14.51
CA ILE A 183 12.63 -6.54 -13.29
C ILE A 183 13.38 -5.42 -12.57
N GLY A 184 14.70 -5.56 -12.38
CA GLY A 184 15.53 -4.54 -11.75
C GLY A 184 15.51 -3.20 -12.47
N ARG A 185 15.56 -3.18 -13.82
CA ARG A 185 15.45 -1.94 -14.60
C ARG A 185 14.05 -1.32 -14.53
N ALA A 186 13.01 -2.15 -14.54
CA ALA A 186 11.63 -1.67 -14.41
C ALA A 186 11.43 -1.02 -13.03
N LEU A 187 11.89 -1.68 -11.96
CA LEU A 187 11.94 -1.11 -10.61
C LEU A 187 12.78 0.17 -10.60
N ALA A 188 13.94 0.21 -11.25
CA ALA A 188 14.79 1.41 -11.28
C ALA A 188 14.09 2.67 -11.80
N ALA A 189 13.09 2.52 -12.68
CA ALA A 189 12.29 3.63 -13.21
C ALA A 189 11.22 4.16 -12.22
N THR A 190 10.91 3.39 -11.17
CA THR A 190 9.98 3.77 -10.11
C THR A 190 10.65 4.74 -9.11
N PRO A 191 9.91 5.68 -8.49
CA PRO A 191 10.45 6.54 -7.42
C PRO A 191 11.12 5.74 -6.30
N ARG A 192 12.24 6.26 -5.77
CA ARG A 192 13.08 5.54 -4.78
C ARG A 192 12.30 5.02 -3.57
N ALA A 193 11.36 5.82 -3.04
CA ALA A 193 10.55 5.42 -1.88
C ALA A 193 9.70 4.17 -2.18
N ARG A 194 9.00 4.18 -3.31
CA ARG A 194 8.19 3.04 -3.79
C ARG A 194 9.06 1.83 -4.11
N ARG A 195 10.25 2.01 -4.69
CA ARG A 195 11.20 0.90 -4.84
C ARG A 195 11.53 0.26 -3.50
N LEU A 196 11.90 1.06 -2.50
CA LEU A 196 12.24 0.55 -1.17
C LEU A 196 11.06 -0.19 -0.54
N GLU A 197 9.85 0.33 -0.67
CA GLU A 197 8.62 -0.32 -0.23
C GLU A 197 8.43 -1.70 -0.88
N ALA A 198 8.60 -1.81 -2.20
CA ALA A 198 8.51 -3.09 -2.91
C ALA A 198 9.46 -4.14 -2.31
N PHE A 199 10.72 -3.77 -2.08
CA PHE A 199 11.69 -4.69 -1.48
C PHE A 199 11.34 -5.05 -0.03
N ARG A 200 10.82 -4.11 0.76
CA ARG A 200 10.36 -4.37 2.14
C ARG A 200 9.18 -5.35 2.20
N LEU A 201 8.23 -5.23 1.28
CA LEU A 201 7.09 -6.14 1.20
C LEU A 201 7.52 -7.56 0.85
N VAL A 202 8.53 -7.72 0.00
CA VAL A 202 9.01 -9.03 -0.47
C VAL A 202 10.00 -9.67 0.49
N ALA A 203 10.81 -8.89 1.22
CA ALA A 203 11.87 -9.41 2.09
C ALA A 203 11.44 -10.51 3.09
N PRO A 204 10.27 -10.42 3.77
CA PRO A 204 9.80 -11.50 4.64
C PRO A 204 9.60 -12.84 3.93
N LEU A 205 9.09 -12.82 2.68
CA LEU A 205 8.88 -14.04 1.89
C LEU A 205 10.24 -14.68 1.58
N ILE A 206 11.24 -13.88 1.20
CA ILE A 206 12.58 -14.37 0.87
C ILE A 206 13.29 -14.98 2.08
N ARG A 207 13.12 -14.39 3.28
CA ARG A 207 13.71 -14.93 4.51
C ARG A 207 13.13 -16.29 4.89
N ASN A 208 11.87 -16.52 4.57
CA ASN A 208 11.11 -17.70 4.99
C ASN A 208 10.91 -18.74 3.88
N SER A 209 11.43 -18.48 2.66
CA SER A 209 11.22 -19.37 1.52
C SER A 209 11.97 -20.69 1.66
N VAL A 210 11.51 -21.71 0.94
CA VAL A 210 12.11 -23.06 0.94
C VAL A 210 13.61 -23.03 0.60
N ASP A 211 14.02 -22.20 -0.36
CA ASP A 211 15.41 -21.99 -0.74
C ASP A 211 15.86 -20.54 -0.43
N ALA A 212 15.82 -20.20 0.85
CA ALA A 212 16.10 -18.84 1.33
C ALA A 212 17.45 -18.27 0.88
N GLU A 213 18.52 -19.08 0.80
CA GLU A 213 19.83 -18.56 0.38
C GLU A 213 19.84 -18.20 -1.11
N ALA A 214 19.34 -19.08 -1.99
CA ALA A 214 19.26 -18.75 -3.41
C ALA A 214 18.27 -17.61 -3.68
N ALA A 215 17.18 -17.55 -2.92
CA ALA A 215 16.21 -16.45 -3.01
C ALA A 215 16.83 -15.11 -2.59
N LYS A 216 17.66 -15.08 -1.52
CA LYS A 216 18.42 -13.90 -1.10
C LYS A 216 19.42 -13.44 -2.16
N GLU A 217 20.11 -14.37 -2.83
CA GLU A 217 21.04 -14.02 -3.92
C GLU A 217 20.30 -13.32 -5.07
N ARG A 218 19.15 -13.89 -5.49
CA ARG A 218 18.30 -13.29 -6.53
C ARG A 218 17.75 -11.93 -6.10
N PHE A 219 17.26 -11.82 -4.87
CA PHE A 219 16.78 -10.57 -4.29
C PHE A 219 17.87 -9.49 -4.29
N SER A 220 19.09 -9.85 -3.90
CA SER A 220 20.26 -8.97 -3.90
C SER A 220 20.68 -8.53 -5.30
N PHE A 221 20.61 -9.44 -6.27
CA PHE A 221 20.86 -9.14 -7.68
C PHE A 221 19.86 -8.12 -8.23
N VAL A 222 18.55 -8.34 -8.00
CA VAL A 222 17.51 -7.40 -8.45
C VAL A 222 17.61 -6.06 -7.72
N ALA A 223 17.92 -6.05 -6.41
CA ALA A 223 18.15 -4.83 -5.63
C ALA A 223 19.30 -4.00 -6.22
N SER A 224 20.40 -4.65 -6.58
CA SER A 224 21.54 -4.01 -7.24
C SER A 224 21.16 -3.42 -8.60
N ALA A 225 20.42 -4.18 -9.42
CA ALA A 225 19.93 -3.71 -10.71
C ALA A 225 18.90 -2.56 -10.59
N ALA A 226 18.15 -2.50 -9.48
CA ALA A 226 17.25 -1.40 -9.13
C ALA A 226 17.97 -0.17 -8.54
N GLY A 227 19.29 -0.26 -8.33
CA GLY A 227 20.13 0.84 -7.84
C GLY A 227 20.28 0.92 -6.32
N PHE A 228 20.07 -0.19 -5.61
CA PHE A 228 20.43 -0.32 -4.18
C PHE A 228 21.77 -1.04 -4.04
N PHE A 229 22.81 -0.32 -3.61
CA PHE A 229 24.15 -0.86 -3.41
C PHE A 229 24.42 -1.31 -1.96
N ASP A 230 23.51 -1.01 -1.04
CA ASP A 230 23.58 -1.42 0.37
C ASP A 230 22.23 -2.04 0.78
N ILE A 231 22.20 -3.38 0.82
CA ILE A 231 20.98 -4.17 1.09
C ILE A 231 20.62 -4.13 2.58
N ALA A 232 21.55 -3.74 3.46
CA ALA A 232 21.26 -3.59 4.89
C ALA A 232 20.21 -2.50 5.20
N VAL A 233 19.90 -1.64 4.21
CA VAL A 233 18.81 -0.64 4.27
C VAL A 233 17.43 -1.27 4.04
N ILE A 234 17.39 -2.43 3.39
CA ILE A 234 16.17 -3.16 3.02
C ILE A 234 15.77 -4.17 4.12
N GLU A 235 16.75 -4.70 4.85
CA GLU A 235 16.52 -5.71 5.90
C GLU A 235 16.08 -5.14 7.26
N ARG A 236 16.07 -3.81 7.43
CA ARG A 236 15.52 -3.11 8.60
C ARG A 236 14.04 -2.77 8.38
#